data_AF-A0A1B9ABW6-F1
#
_entry.id   AF-A0A1B9ABW6-F1
#
_cell.length_a   1.000
_cell.length_b   1.000
_cell.length_c   1.000
_cell.angle_alpha   90.00
_cell.angle_beta   90.00
_cell.angle_gamma   90.00
#
_symmetry.space_group_name_H-M   'P 1'
#
loop_
_entity.id
_entity.type
_entity.pdbx_description
1 polymer ?
#
loop_
_entity_poly.entity_id
_entity_poly.type
_entity_poly.pdbx_seq_one_letter_code
_entity_poly.pdbx_strand_id
1 'polypeptide(L)' 'MAQTILVKSTLSLVFDHGFNRDGKPLYKTKTFTNVDEKATADELETAGAAIAALTDTPLVTIARNDYFEIY' A
#
# COMPACT_ATOMS: atom_id res chain seq x y z
N MET A 1 -16.36 -25.53 -10.38
CA MET A 1 -16.11 -24.67 -9.20
C MET A 1 -15.08 -23.65 -9.64
N ALA A 2 -15.29 -22.36 -9.37
CA ALA A 2 -14.37 -21.33 -9.82
C ALA A 2 -13.02 -21.51 -9.11
N GLN A 3 -11.91 -21.42 -9.84
CA GLN A 3 -10.56 -21.50 -9.29
C GLN A 3 -10.01 -20.08 -9.10
N THR A 4 -9.56 -19.78 -7.89
CA THR A 4 -8.96 -18.48 -7.54
C THR A 4 -7.46 -18.66 -7.37
N ILE A 5 -6.65 -17.99 -8.19
CA ILE A 5 -5.18 -18.01 -8.09
C ILE A 5 -4.71 -16.60 -7.69
N LEU A 6 -3.87 -16.50 -6.65
CA LEU A 6 -3.19 -15.26 -6.32
C LEU A 6 -2.16 -14.98 -7.42
N VAL A 7 -2.31 -13.84 -8.08
CA VAL A 7 -1.44 -13.44 -9.21
C VAL A 7 -0.40 -12.43 -8.76
N LYS A 8 -0.76 -11.57 -7.79
CA LYS A 8 0.11 -10.49 -7.36
C LYS A 8 -0.27 -9.96 -5.99
N SER A 9 0.73 -9.78 -5.12
CA SER A 9 0.61 -8.96 -3.91
C SER A 9 1.34 -7.63 -4.08
N THR A 10 0.72 -6.56 -3.58
CA THR A 10 1.29 -5.20 -3.60
C THR A 10 1.07 -4.50 -2.26
N LEU A 11 2.01 -3.64 -1.88
CA LEU A 11 1.93 -2.82 -0.66
C LEU A 11 1.74 -1.36 -1.07
N SER A 12 0.66 -0.75 -0.61
CA SER A 12 0.32 0.64 -0.88
C SER A 12 0.45 1.47 0.39
N LEU A 13 1.29 2.50 0.33
CA LEU A 13 1.46 3.51 1.38
C LEU A 13 0.81 4.81 0.93
N VAL A 14 -0.17 5.29 1.68
CA VAL A 14 -0.88 6.55 1.41
C VAL A 14 -0.28 7.63 2.30
N PHE A 15 0.20 8.70 1.68
CA PHE A 15 0.78 9.86 2.35
C PHE A 15 -0.10 11.08 2.16
N ASP A 16 -0.20 11.90 3.20
CA ASP A 16 -0.86 13.19 3.13
C ASP A 16 0.12 14.23 2.57
N HIS A 17 -0.32 14.93 1.53
CA HIS A 17 0.43 15.98 0.84
C HIS A 17 -0.22 17.37 1.04
N GLY A 18 -1.02 17.54 2.10
CA GLY A 18 -1.72 18.77 2.41
C GLY A 18 -2.90 19.02 1.49
N PHE A 19 -3.22 20.29 1.22
CA PHE A 19 -4.39 20.68 0.44
C PHE A 19 -4.00 21.33 -0.88
N ASN A 20 -4.80 21.10 -1.93
CA ASN A 20 -4.64 21.80 -3.21
C ASN A 20 -5.18 23.25 -3.12
N ARG A 21 -5.05 24.01 -4.22
CA ARG A 21 -5.54 25.41 -4.31
C ARG A 21 -7.06 25.56 -4.13
N ASP A 22 -7.82 24.48 -4.31
CA ASP A 22 -9.27 24.42 -4.12
C ASP A 22 -9.68 23.95 -2.71
N GLY A 23 -8.71 23.77 -1.79
CA GLY A 23 -8.97 23.31 -0.42
C GLY A 23 -9.30 21.82 -0.31
N LYS A 24 -9.00 21.01 -1.33
CA LYS A 24 -9.19 19.55 -1.29
C LYS A 24 -7.93 18.87 -0.76
N PRO A 25 -8.05 17.91 0.17
CA PRO A 25 -6.90 17.16 0.67
C PRO A 25 -6.29 16.34 -0.47
N LEU A 26 -4.97 16.43 -0.60
CA LEU A 26 -4.17 15.74 -1.59
C LEU A 26 -3.49 14.55 -0.91
N TYR A 27 -3.87 13.35 -1.30
CA TYR A 27 -3.19 12.13 -0.89
C TYR A 27 -2.33 11.63 -2.05
N LYS A 28 -1.10 11.20 -1.76
CA LYS A 28 -0.29 10.44 -2.72
C LYS A 28 -0.08 9.03 -2.22
N THR A 29 -0.35 8.08 -3.10
CA THR A 29 -0.09 6.67 -2.84
C THR A 29 1.22 6.26 -3.50
N LYS A 30 2.09 5.58 -2.74
CA LYS A 30 3.22 4.83 -3.27
C LYS A 30 2.90 3.35 -3.21
N THR A 31 2.95 2.69 -4.35
CA THR A 31 2.69 1.25 -4.45
C THR A 31 3.99 0.51 -4.74
N PHE A 32 4.33 -0.43 -3.88
CA PHE A 32 5.41 -1.38 -4.05
C PHE A 32 4.83 -2.65 -4.66
N THR A 33 5.32 -2.97 -5.85
CA THR A 33 4.98 -4.21 -6.55
C THR A 33 6.04 -5.27 -6.25
N ASN A 34 5.69 -6.55 -6.37
CA ASN A 34 6.58 -7.68 -6.05
C ASN A 34 6.82 -7.85 -4.54
N VAL A 35 5.76 -7.72 -3.76
CA VAL A 35 5.75 -8.02 -2.32
C VAL A 35 5.71 -9.53 -2.16
N ASP A 36 6.46 -10.06 -1.18
CA ASP A 36 6.40 -11.48 -0.86
C ASP A 36 4.98 -11.86 -0.43
N GLU A 37 4.38 -12.80 -1.15
CA GLU A 37 3.02 -13.27 -0.89
C GLU A 37 2.89 -13.92 0.49
N LYS A 38 4.00 -14.42 1.05
CA LYS A 38 4.08 -15.04 2.37
C LYS A 38 4.35 -14.04 3.48
N ALA A 39 4.63 -12.77 3.17
CA ALA A 39 4.85 -11.74 4.17
C ALA A 39 3.60 -11.60 5.05
N THR A 40 3.83 -11.56 6.36
CA THR A 40 2.77 -11.37 7.34
C THR A 40 2.30 -9.91 7.38
N ALA A 41 1.11 -9.67 7.93
CA ALA A 41 0.58 -8.32 8.07
C ALA A 41 1.51 -7.44 8.92
N ASP A 42 2.06 -7.98 10.01
CA ASP A 42 3.00 -7.28 10.89
C ASP A 42 4.33 -6.91 10.20
N GLU A 43 4.88 -7.80 9.36
CA GLU A 43 6.10 -7.51 8.59
C GLU A 43 5.86 -6.40 7.57
N LEU A 44 4.70 -6.40 6.92
CA LEU A 44 4.32 -5.37 5.96
C LEU A 44 4.03 -4.02 6.64
N GLU A 45 3.42 -4.04 7.82
CA GLU A 45 3.19 -2.87 8.65
C GLU A 45 4.52 -2.28 9.10
N THR A 46 5.41 -3.09 9.66
CA THR A 46 6.75 -2.68 10.10
C THR A 46 7.57 -2.09 8.95
N ALA A 47 7.58 -2.76 7.78
CA ALA A 47 8.27 -2.26 6.60
C ALA A 47 7.66 -0.94 6.09
N GLY A 48 6.34 -0.85 6.03
CA GLY A 48 5.63 0.36 5.63
C GLY A 48 5.89 1.54 6.56
N ALA A 49 5.90 1.31 7.88
CA ALA A 49 6.22 2.30 8.90
C ALA A 49 7.69 2.75 8.81
N ALA A 50 8.63 1.83 8.58
CA ALA A 50 10.04 2.16 8.38
C ALA A 50 10.26 3.01 7.13
N ILE A 51 9.61 2.66 6.01
CA ILE A 51 9.65 3.46 4.78
C ILE A 51 9.05 4.85 5.03
N ALA A 52 7.92 4.93 5.74
CA ALA A 52 7.29 6.20 6.07
C ALA A 52 8.16 7.08 6.98
N ALA A 53 8.89 6.49 7.92
CA ALA A 53 9.83 7.23 8.77
C ALA A 53 10.98 7.86 7.97
N LEU A 54 11.28 7.35 6.78
CA LEU A 54 12.28 7.91 5.85
C LEU A 54 11.70 8.97 4.91
N THR A 55 10.40 9.28 5.01
CA THR A 55 9.73 10.27 4.17
C THR A 55 9.32 11.49 4.98
N ASP A 56 9.48 12.69 4.41
CA ASP A 56 9.06 13.96 5.03
C ASP A 56 7.53 14.12 5.11
N THR A 57 6.77 13.23 4.45
CA THR A 57 5.31 13.30 4.36
C THR A 57 4.66 12.38 5.38
N PRO A 58 3.63 12.84 6.12
CA PRO A 58 2.96 12.00 7.10
C PRO A 58 2.24 10.84 6.41
N LEU A 59 2.48 9.64 6.93
CA LEU A 59 1.80 8.42 6.52
C LEU A 59 0.38 8.42 7.08
N VAL A 60 -0.58 8.15 6.20
CA VAL A 60 -2.02 8.06 6.53
C VAL A 60 -2.45 6.61 6.64
N THR A 61 -1.99 5.75 5.73
CA THR A 61 -2.47 4.36 5.65
C THR A 61 -1.44 3.45 5.01
N ILE A 62 -1.33 2.23 5.56
CA ILE A 62 -0.60 1.10 4.98
C ILE A 62 -1.66 0.07 4.56
N ALA A 63 -1.64 -0.36 3.31
CA ALA A 63 -2.60 -1.34 2.79
C ALA A 63 -1.91 -2.39 1.92
N ARG A 64 -2.24 -3.66 2.14
CA ARG A 64 -1.90 -4.76 1.23
C ARG A 64 -3.02 -4.94 0.21
N ASN A 65 -2.68 -5.05 -1.06
CA ASN A 65 -3.63 -5.40 -2.12
C ASN A 65 -3.18 -6.68 -2.80
N ASP A 66 -4.05 -7.69 -2.74
CA ASP A 66 -3.88 -8.98 -3.37
C ASP A 66 -4.79 -9.08 -4.59
N TYR A 67 -4.22 -9.42 -5.73
CA TYR A 67 -4.91 -9.57 -7.00
C TYR A 67 -5.11 -11.05 -7.28
N PHE A 68 -6.35 -11.44 -7.50
CA PHE A 68 -6.73 -12.81 -7.80
C PHE A 68 -7.30 -12.91 -9.21
N GLU A 69 -6.86 -13.90 -9.97
CA GLU A 69 -7.54 -14.34 -11.18
C GLU A 69 -8.59 -15.40 -10.82
N ILE A 70 -9.76 -15.26 -11.41
CA ILE A 70 -10.91 -16.14 -11.20
C ILE A 70 -11.25 -16.80 -12.55
N TYR A 71 -11.28 -18.14 -12.58
CA TYR A 71 -11.60 -18.97 -13.75
C TYR A 71 -12.95 -19.68 -13.59
#